data_AF-A0A3D0PB18-F1
#
_entry.id   AF-A0A3D0PB18-F1
#
_cell.length_a   1.000
_cell.length_b   1.000
_cell.length_c   1.000
_cell.angle_alpha   90.00
_cell.angle_beta   90.00
_cell.angle_gamma   90.00
#
_symmetry.space_group_name_H-M   'P 1'
#
loop_
_entity.id
_entity.type
_entity.pdbx_description
1 polymer ?
#
loop_
_entity_poly.entity_id
_entity_poly.type
_entity_poly.pdbx_seq_one_letter_code
_entity_poly.pdbx_strand_id
1 'polypeptide(L)' 'MNDLLAAYAAGWFPMAEGPDRALGLFRARQRALIPLDQRFHVPRSLRRQLRPGRFELKLNSAFAAVVDGCADR' A
#
# COMPACT_ATOMS: atom_id res chain seq x y z
N MET A 1 4.39 4.80 24.55
CA MET A 1 3.22 5.01 23.67
C MET A 1 3.67 4.62 22.27
N ASN A 2 2.87 3.87 21.51
CA ASN A 2 3.33 3.29 20.25
C ASN A 2 3.41 4.39 19.17
N ASP A 3 4.54 5.10 19.12
CA ASP A 3 4.71 6.37 18.40
C ASP A 3 4.33 6.29 16.92
N LEU A 4 4.51 5.12 16.30
CA LEU A 4 4.13 4.86 14.92
C LEU A 4 2.62 4.81 14.69
N LEU A 5 1.87 4.12 15.56
CA LEU A 5 0.41 4.03 15.42
C LEU A 5 -0.25 5.39 15.66
N ALA A 6 0.26 6.15 16.63
CA ALA A 6 -0.17 7.52 16.86
C ALA A 6 0.12 8.42 15.63
N ALA A 7 1.28 8.26 14.99
CA ALA A 7 1.62 8.96 13.76
C ALA A 7 0.61 8.64 12.64
N TYR A 8 0.33 7.36 12.37
CA TYR A 8 -0.66 6.96 11.36
C TYR A 8 -2.06 7.51 11.65
N ALA A 9 -2.51 7.46 12.91
CA ALA A 9 -3.82 8.01 13.31
C ALA A 9 -3.90 9.53 13.11
N ALA A 10 -2.79 10.25 13.29
CA ALA A 10 -2.68 11.68 13.00
C ALA A 10 -2.42 12.01 11.51
N GLY A 11 -2.41 10.99 10.63
CA GLY A 11 -2.20 11.14 9.19
C GLY A 11 -0.73 11.25 8.76
N TRP A 12 0.22 10.97 9.64
CA TRP A 12 1.64 10.86 9.29
C TRP A 12 1.98 9.46 8.79
N PHE A 13 2.99 9.35 7.93
CA PHE A 13 3.52 8.06 7.48
C PHE A 13 5.05 8.12 7.39
N PRO A 14 5.75 7.03 7.75
CA PRO A 14 7.19 6.94 7.57
C PRO A 14 7.54 6.77 6.09
N MET A 15 8.56 7.49 5.63
CA MET A 15 9.12 7.35 4.29
C MET A 15 10.59 7.77 4.31
N ALA A 16 11.40 7.26 3.40
CA ALA A 16 12.73 7.80 3.12
C ALA A 16 12.69 8.51 1.76
N GLU A 17 13.46 9.58 1.60
CA GLU A 17 13.57 10.30 0.31
C GLU A 17 14.42 9.55 -0.73
N GLY A 18 14.89 8.34 -0.40
CA GLY A 18 15.67 7.45 -1.26
C GLY A 18 16.30 6.30 -0.47
N PRO A 19 16.93 5.32 -1.13
CA PRO A 19 17.47 4.10 -0.49
C PRO A 19 18.49 4.39 0.62
N ASP A 20 19.33 5.41 0.42
CA ASP A 20 20.40 5.79 1.35
C ASP A 20 20.04 6.98 2.25
N ARG A 21 18.76 7.37 2.28
CA ARG A 21 18.28 8.47 3.11
C ARG A 21 17.67 7.95 4.40
N ALA A 22 17.86 8.70 5.48
CA ALA A 22 17.24 8.38 6.76
C ALA A 22 15.71 8.40 6.66
N LEU A 23 15.06 7.54 7.45
CA LEU A 23 13.61 7.50 7.57
C LEU A 23 13.11 8.78 8.25
N GLY A 24 12.13 9.43 7.65
CA GLY A 24 11.42 10.58 8.22
C GLY A 24 9.92 10.35 8.30
N LEU A 25 9.21 11.20 9.05
CA LEU A 25 7.75 11.22 9.08
C LEU A 25 7.23 12.31 8.14
N PHE A 26 6.31 11.92 7.26
CA PHE A 26 5.74 12.77 6.23
C PHE A 26 4.23 12.90 6.39
N ARG A 27 3.68 14.02 5.92
CA ARG A 27 2.23 14.25 5.79
C ARG A 27 1.94 14.99 4.50
N ALA A 28 1.06 14.43 3.69
CA ALA A 28 0.66 15.07 2.44
C ALA A 28 -0.32 16.22 2.70
N ARG A 29 -0.09 17.38 2.06
CA ARG A 29 -1.04 18.53 2.09
C ARG A 29 -2.36 18.16 1.43
N GLN A 30 -2.32 17.43 0.31
CA GLN A 30 -3.47 16.80 -0.33
C GLN A 30 -3.26 15.30 -0.31
N ARG A 31 -4.24 14.55 0.18
CA ARG A 31 -4.14 13.09 0.32
C ARG A 31 -4.80 12.41 -0.87
N ALA A 32 -4.04 11.54 -1.54
CA ALA A 32 -4.61 10.60 -2.50
C ALA A 32 -5.42 9.54 -1.74
N LEU A 33 -6.71 9.42 -2.08
CA LEU A 33 -7.62 8.43 -1.51
C LEU A 33 -8.20 7.60 -2.66
N ILE A 34 -8.27 6.28 -2.46
CA ILE A 34 -8.89 5.34 -3.41
C ILE A 34 -10.27 4.99 -2.86
N PRO A 35 -11.37 5.35 -3.55
CA PRO A 35 -12.70 4.95 -3.12
C PRO A 35 -12.87 3.44 -3.30
N LEU A 36 -13.41 2.76 -2.28
CA LEU A 36 -13.68 1.32 -2.31
C LEU A 36 -15.16 0.98 -2.57
N ASP A 37 -15.94 1.99 -2.95
CA ASP A 37 -17.34 1.86 -3.35
C ASP A 37 -17.47 1.72 -4.89
N GLN A 38 -18.65 2.05 -5.42
CA GLN A 38 -18.95 1.97 -6.86
C GLN A 38 -18.02 2.83 -7.75
N ARG A 39 -17.26 3.76 -7.18
CA ARG A 39 -16.29 4.60 -7.90
C ARG A 39 -14.97 3.91 -8.18
N PHE A 40 -14.70 2.74 -7.59
CA PHE A 40 -13.48 1.99 -7.84
C PHE A 40 -13.41 1.51 -9.29
N HIS A 41 -12.49 2.07 -10.08
CA HIS A 41 -12.34 1.72 -11.48
C HIS A 41 -11.44 0.49 -11.66
N VAL A 42 -12.02 -0.60 -12.18
CA VAL A 42 -11.27 -1.78 -12.61
C VAL A 42 -11.18 -1.80 -14.13
N PRO A 43 -9.99 -1.59 -14.73
CA PRO A 43 -9.82 -1.59 -16.18
C PRO A 43 -10.32 -2.89 -16.83
N ARG A 44 -10.87 -2.78 -18.04
CA ARG A 44 -11.38 -3.94 -18.80
C ARG A 44 -10.31 -5.02 -19.02
N SER A 45 -9.05 -4.62 -19.24
CA SER A 45 -7.91 -5.53 -19.39
C SER A 45 -7.68 -6.35 -18.12
N LEU A 46 -7.68 -5.71 -16.95
CA LEU A 46 -7.53 -6.37 -15.66
C LEU A 46 -8.67 -7.35 -15.39
N ARG A 47 -9.93 -6.95 -15.65
CA ARG A 47 -11.09 -7.85 -15.51
C ARG A 47 -10.93 -9.11 -16.37
N ARG A 48 -10.42 -8.98 -17.60
CA ARG A 48 -10.16 -10.11 -18.48
C ARG A 48 -9.07 -11.05 -17.93
N GLN A 49 -8.02 -10.50 -17.32
CA GLN A 49 -6.93 -11.29 -16.74
C GLN A 49 -7.36 -12.02 -15.46
N LEU A 50 -8.24 -11.44 -14.66
CA LEU A 50 -8.72 -12.03 -13.41
C LEU A 50 -9.80 -13.10 -13.63
N ARG A 51 -10.63 -12.98 -14.68
CA ARG A 51 -11.77 -13.88 -14.97
C ARG A 51 -11.44 -15.39 -14.95
N PRO A 52 -10.29 -15.87 -15.46
CA PRO A 52 -10.00 -17.30 -15.47
C PRO A 52 -9.57 -17.88 -14.11
N GLY A 53 -9.51 -17.07 -13.04
CA GLY A 53 -9.17 -17.56 -11.70
C GLY A 53 -7.72 -18.02 -11.54
N ARG A 54 -6.79 -17.47 -12.33
CA ARG A 54 -5.35 -17.86 -12.30
C ARG A 54 -4.63 -17.47 -11.01
N PHE A 55 -5.25 -16.64 -10.18
CA PHE A 55 -4.69 -16.11 -8.95
C PHE A 55 -5.59 -16.49 -7.77
N GLU A 56 -4.96 -16.93 -6.69
CA GLU A 56 -5.60 -17.12 -5.40
C GLU A 56 -5.32 -15.88 -4.53
N LEU A 57 -6.37 -15.30 -3.95
CA LEU A 57 -6.24 -14.16 -3.03
C LEU A 57 -6.16 -14.69 -1.59
N LYS A 58 -5.09 -14.34 -0.89
CA LYS A 58 -4.90 -14.66 0.53
C LYS A 58 -4.64 -13.38 1.32
N LEU A 59 -5.12 -13.35 2.56
CA LEU A 59 -4.91 -12.24 3.49
C LEU A 59 -3.90 -12.67 4.55
N ASN A 60 -2.90 -11.82 4.83
CA ASN A 60 -1.88 -12.01 5.87
C ASN A 60 -1.13 -13.37 5.86
N SER A 61 -1.15 -14.10 4.75
CA SER A 61 -0.54 -15.44 4.67
C SER A 61 0.99 -15.44 4.58
N ALA A 62 1.61 -14.32 4.17
CA ALA A 62 3.06 -14.22 3.98
C ALA A 62 3.55 -12.76 4.09
N PHE A 63 3.30 -12.09 5.22
CA PHE A 63 3.56 -10.65 5.38
C PHE A 63 5.01 -10.24 5.04
N ALA A 64 6.01 -10.91 5.64
CA ALA A 64 7.42 -10.59 5.42
C ALA A 64 7.81 -10.73 3.94
N ALA A 65 7.46 -11.86 3.31
CA ALA A 65 7.75 -12.09 1.89
C ALA A 65 7.09 -11.07 0.96
N VAL A 66 5.89 -10.59 1.29
CA VAL A 66 5.21 -9.52 0.53
C VAL A 66 5.95 -8.19 0.69
N VAL A 67 6.43 -7.86 1.89
CA VAL A 67 7.23 -6.66 2.14
C VAL A 67 8.56 -6.73 1.39
N ASP A 68 9.25 -7.87 1.43
CA ASP A 68 10.52 -8.08 0.71
C ASP A 68 10.32 -7.96 -0.81
N GLY A 69 9.28 -8.58 -1.37
CA GLY A 69 8.94 -8.44 -2.80
C GLY A 69 8.46 -7.03 -3.19
N CYS A 70 8.07 -6.19 -2.23
CA CYS A 70 7.82 -4.78 -2.47
C CYS A 70 9.11 -3.94 -2.52
N ALA A 71 10.15 -4.36 -1.79
CA ALA A 71 11.45 -3.69 -1.72
C ALA A 71 12.41 -4.06 -2.87
N ASP A 72 12.16 -5.18 -3.58
CA ASP A 72 12.99 -5.69 -4.70
C ASP A 72 12.89 -4.87 -6.00
N ARG A 73 12.50 -3.59 -5.94
CA ARG A 73 12.32 -2.69 -7.10
C ARG A 73 12.56 -1.22 -6.77
#